data_AF-A0A524PF94-F1
#
_entry.id   AF-A0A524PF94-F1
#
_cell.length_a   1.000
_cell.length_b   1.000
_cell.length_c   1.000
_cell.angle_alpha   90.00
_cell.angle_beta   90.00
_cell.angle_gamma   90.00
#
_symmetry.space_group_name_H-M   'P 1'
#
loop_
_entity.id
_entity.type
_entity.pdbx_description
1 polymer ?
#
loop_
_entity_poly.entity_id
_entity_poly.type
_entity_poly.pdbx_seq_one_letter_code
_entity_poly.pdbx_strand_id
1 'polypeptide(L)'
;MRISIQGDRGSFHEVAARQYFGNSIEIVPCSTFDMTIAAVKERLASHAVMAVENSRSGSHPYNYTLIRESGLKVIGEHNLRIKQNLLTMPGQTISSIRQEILRY
;
A
#
# COMPACT_ATOMS: atom_id res chain seq x y z
N MET A 1 12.09 7.29 -10.26
CA MET A 1 10.78 6.72 -10.65
C MET A 1 9.81 6.95 -9.51
N ARG A 2 8.60 7.48 -9.79
CA ARG A 2 7.60 7.85 -8.77
C ARG A 2 6.45 6.86 -8.78
N ILE A 3 6.12 6.29 -7.63
CA ILE A 3 5.09 5.25 -7.47
C ILE A 3 4.01 5.76 -6.53
N SER A 4 2.77 5.86 -7.00
CA SER A 4 1.64 6.19 -6.14
C SER A 4 1.18 4.97 -5.36
N ILE A 5 0.86 5.18 -4.08
CA ILE A 5 0.30 4.16 -3.19
C ILE A 5 -0.82 4.75 -2.36
N GLN A 6 -1.77 3.92 -1.95
CA GLN A 6 -2.70 4.31 -0.90
C GLN A 6 -2.02 4.16 0.48
N GLY A 7 -2.13 5.20 1.32
CA GLY A 7 -1.49 5.26 2.63
C GLY A 7 -0.11 5.93 2.63
N ASP A 8 0.55 5.85 3.79
CA ASP A 8 1.79 6.57 4.09
C ASP A 8 3.03 5.67 4.11
N ARG A 9 4.17 6.27 4.44
CA ARG A 9 5.42 5.54 4.70
C ARG A 9 5.24 4.51 5.82
N GLY A 10 5.81 3.33 5.63
CA GLY A 10 5.67 2.18 6.52
C GLY A 10 4.43 1.33 6.26
N SER A 11 3.54 1.74 5.34
CA SER A 11 2.42 0.91 4.91
C SER A 11 2.88 -0.33 4.15
N PHE A 12 2.04 -1.37 4.13
CA PHE A 12 2.29 -2.55 3.32
C PHE A 12 2.32 -2.25 1.81
N HIS A 13 1.65 -1.19 1.36
CA HIS A 13 1.73 -0.75 -0.04
C HIS A 13 3.11 -0.19 -0.38
N GLU A 14 3.76 0.57 0.53
CA GLU A 14 5.16 0.99 0.32
C GLU A 14 6.08 -0.23 0.27
N VAL A 15 5.90 -1.20 1.17
CA VAL A 15 6.71 -2.43 1.18
C VAL A 15 6.57 -3.19 -0.14
N ALA A 16 5.34 -3.36 -0.64
CA ALA A 16 5.09 -4.00 -1.93
C ALA A 16 5.76 -3.24 -3.09
N ALA A 17 5.60 -1.91 -3.12
CA ALA A 17 6.20 -1.07 -4.15
C ALA A 17 7.73 -1.20 -4.17
N ARG A 18 8.39 -1.15 -3.01
CA ARG A 18 9.85 -1.27 -2.91
C ARG A 18 10.35 -2.67 -3.23
N GLN A 19 9.60 -3.72 -2.89
CA GLN A 19 9.96 -5.10 -3.26
C GLN A 19 9.87 -5.32 -4.77
N TYR A 20 8.86 -4.74 -5.43
CA TYR A 20 8.65 -4.92 -6.86
C TYR A 20 9.59 -4.04 -7.71
N PHE A 21 9.74 -2.75 -7.36
CA PHE A 21 10.47 -1.77 -8.17
C PHE A 21 11.87 -1.43 -7.63
N GLY A 22 12.26 -1.96 -6.46
CA GLY A 22 13.52 -1.65 -5.78
C GLY A 22 13.45 -0.43 -4.86
N ASN A 23 14.54 -0.21 -4.11
CA ASN A 23 14.57 0.79 -3.03
C ASN A 23 14.77 2.24 -3.50
N SER A 24 15.20 2.46 -4.76
CA SER A 24 15.46 3.79 -5.32
C SER A 24 14.21 4.51 -5.84
N ILE A 25 13.01 3.99 -5.56
CA ILE A 25 11.75 4.64 -5.91
C ILE A 25 11.39 5.76 -4.93
N GLU A 26 10.69 6.75 -5.46
CA GLU A 26 10.00 7.77 -4.68
C GLU A 26 8.53 7.37 -4.52
N ILE A 27 8.02 7.48 -3.30
CA ILE A 27 6.63 7.15 -2.98
C ILE A 27 5.79 8.42 -3.03
N VAL A 28 4.68 8.35 -3.76
CA VAL A 28 3.63 9.39 -3.80
C VAL A 28 2.46 8.88 -2.95
N PRO A 29 2.33 9.29 -1.68
CA PRO A 29 1.25 8.83 -0.83
C PRO A 29 -0.09 9.44 -1.27
N CYS A 30 -1.16 8.64 -1.20
CA CYS A 30 -2.52 9.03 -1.54
C CYS A 30 -3.47 8.54 -0.44
N SER A 31 -4.47 9.32 -0.06
CA SER A 31 -5.40 8.87 1.00
C SER A 31 -6.45 7.86 0.50
N THR A 32 -6.70 7.79 -0.81
CA THR A 32 -7.66 6.85 -1.44
C THR A 32 -7.08 6.18 -2.67
N PHE A 33 -7.64 5.03 -3.07
CA PHE A 33 -7.26 4.34 -4.31
C PHE A 33 -7.59 5.14 -5.56
N ASP A 34 -8.68 5.90 -5.54
CA ASP A 34 -9.04 6.88 -6.58
C ASP A 34 -7.92 7.87 -6.83
N MET A 35 -7.36 8.45 -5.75
CA MET A 35 -6.22 9.36 -5.87
C MET A 35 -4.95 8.66 -6.32
N THR A 36 -4.75 7.39 -5.92
CA THR A 36 -3.62 6.59 -6.41
C THR A 36 -3.64 6.45 -7.94
N ILE A 37 -4.81 6.19 -8.53
CA ILE A 37 -5.01 6.16 -9.99
C ILE A 37 -4.88 7.56 -10.61
N ALA A 38 -5.52 8.56 -10.00
CA ALA A 38 -5.48 9.95 -10.47
C ALA A 38 -4.04 10.47 -10.57
N ALA A 39 -3.18 10.17 -9.58
CA ALA A 39 -1.78 10.55 -9.58
C ALA A 39 -1.02 10.05 -10.83
N VAL A 40 -1.36 8.86 -11.36
CA VAL A 40 -0.77 8.37 -12.61
C VAL A 40 -1.34 9.12 -13.82
N LYS A 41 -2.66 9.33 -13.86
CA LYS A 41 -3.35 10.04 -14.95
C LYS A 41 -2.89 11.50 -15.08
N GLU A 42 -2.63 12.14 -13.95
CA GLU A 42 -2.13 13.52 -13.83
C GLU A 42 -0.61 13.63 -13.95
N ARG A 43 0.09 12.51 -14.20
CA ARG A 43 1.55 12.44 -14.34
C ARG A 43 2.33 12.85 -13.09
N LEU A 44 1.70 12.83 -11.92
CA LEU A 44 2.35 12.99 -10.62
C LEU A 44 3.15 11.75 -10.24
N ALA A 45 2.68 10.57 -10.66
CA ALA A 45 3.36 9.29 -10.55
C ALA A 45 3.50 8.62 -11.92
N SER A 46 4.52 7.76 -12.06
CA SER A 46 4.72 6.96 -13.27
C SER A 46 3.93 5.65 -13.25
N HIS A 47 3.71 5.09 -12.06
CA HIS A 47 2.99 3.84 -11.84
C HIS A 47 2.23 3.92 -10.51
N ALA A 48 1.22 3.05 -10.37
CA ALA A 48 0.47 2.85 -9.14
C ALA A 48 0.68 1.42 -8.63
N VAL A 49 0.73 1.25 -7.30
CA VAL A 49 0.60 -0.06 -6.65
C VAL A 49 -0.71 -0.08 -5.89
N MET A 50 -1.56 -1.06 -6.21
CA MET A 50 -2.89 -1.21 -5.63
C MET A 50 -3.07 -2.60 -5.05
N ALA A 51 -3.61 -2.69 -3.82
CA ALA A 51 -4.09 -3.96 -3.31
C ALA A 51 -5.42 -4.31 -3.99
N VAL A 52 -5.51 -5.50 -4.57
CA VAL A 52 -6.75 -5.99 -5.20
C VAL A 52 -7.36 -7.17 -4.43
N GLU A 53 -6.54 -7.91 -3.68
CA GLU A 53 -6.97 -9.10 -2.94
C GLU A 53 -6.23 -9.21 -1.60
N ASN A 54 -6.92 -9.72 -0.58
CA ASN A 54 -6.37 -10.01 0.73
C ASN A 54 -6.87 -11.38 1.20
N SER A 55 -5.98 -12.23 1.71
CA SER A 55 -6.33 -13.59 2.16
C SER A 55 -7.30 -13.63 3.35
N ARG A 56 -7.44 -12.54 4.11
CA ARG A 56 -8.41 -12.42 5.22
C ARG A 56 -9.73 -11.80 4.79
N SER A 57 -9.66 -10.67 4.10
CA SER A 57 -10.85 -9.85 3.77
C SER A 57 -11.43 -10.16 2.39
N GLY A 58 -10.77 -11.00 1.60
CA GLY A 58 -11.12 -11.33 0.24
C GLY A 58 -10.68 -10.27 -0.77
N SER A 59 -11.19 -10.40 -1.99
CA SER A 59 -11.00 -9.45 -3.09
C SER A 59 -11.67 -8.11 -2.77
N HIS A 60 -11.17 -7.03 -3.39
CA HIS A 60 -11.74 -5.69 -3.32
C HIS A 60 -12.35 -5.32 -4.67
N PRO A 61 -13.63 -5.66 -4.94
CA PRO A 61 -14.25 -5.45 -6.26
C PRO A 61 -14.14 -4.01 -6.75
N TYR A 62 -14.20 -3.05 -5.83
CA TYR A 62 -14.02 -1.63 -6.12
C TYR A 62 -12.68 -1.32 -6.80
N ASN A 63 -11.58 -1.91 -6.32
CA ASN A 63 -10.25 -1.68 -6.86
C ASN A 63 -10.09 -2.32 -8.25
N TYR A 64 -10.72 -3.48 -8.49
CA TYR A 64 -10.81 -4.06 -9.84
C TYR A 64 -11.56 -3.15 -10.81
N THR A 65 -12.69 -2.59 -10.36
CA THR A 65 -13.47 -1.63 -11.15
C THR A 65 -12.66 -0.38 -11.47
N LEU A 66 -11.99 0.21 -10.48
CA LEU A 66 -11.11 1.36 -10.67
C LEU A 66 -10.02 1.08 -11.71
N ILE A 67 -9.33 -0.05 -11.61
CA ILE A 67 -8.29 -0.43 -12.57
C ILE A 67 -8.89 -0.56 -13.97
N ARG A 68 -10.01 -1.28 -14.11
CA ARG A 68 -10.70 -1.50 -15.40
C ARG A 68 -11.15 -0.20 -16.06
N GLU A 69 -11.70 0.73 -15.28
CA GLU A 69 -12.28 1.99 -15.77
C GLU A 69 -11.23 3.11 -15.90
N SER A 70 -10.06 2.96 -15.30
CA SER A 70 -8.99 3.97 -15.33
C SER A 70 -8.41 4.21 -16.74
N GLY A 71 -8.50 3.23 -17.63
CA GLY A 71 -7.80 3.19 -18.92
C GLY A 71 -6.30 2.91 -18.80
N LEU A 72 -5.80 2.61 -17.59
CA LEU A 72 -4.41 2.19 -17.36
C LEU A 72 -4.21 0.71 -17.70
N LYS A 73 -2.94 0.30 -17.85
CA LYS A 73 -2.56 -1.09 -18.10
C LYS A 73 -1.93 -1.69 -16.85
N VAL A 74 -2.37 -2.90 -16.50
CA VAL A 74 -1.69 -3.74 -15.49
C VAL A 74 -0.43 -4.32 -16.13
N ILE A 75 0.73 -4.07 -15.51
CA ILE A 75 2.03 -4.52 -16.03
C ILE A 75 2.71 -5.56 -15.14
N GLY A 76 2.06 -5.97 -14.06
CA GLY A 76 2.58 -6.97 -13.14
C GLY A 76 1.75 -7.11 -11.88
N GLU A 77 2.12 -8.09 -11.07
CA GLU A 77 1.50 -8.44 -9.80
C GLU A 77 2.57 -8.74 -8.75
N HIS A 78 2.22 -8.55 -7.47
CA HIS A 78 3.11 -8.85 -6.36
C HIS A 78 2.34 -9.41 -5.17
N ASN A 79 2.73 -10.61 -4.73
CA ASN A 79 2.14 -11.26 -3.54
C ASN A 79 2.97 -10.93 -2.31
N LEU A 80 2.44 -10.07 -1.43
CA LEU A 80 3.10 -9.70 -0.18
C LEU A 80 2.58 -10.54 0.99
N ARG A 81 3.47 -11.31 1.62
CA ARG A 81 3.17 -11.98 2.89
C ARG A 81 3.12 -10.94 4.03
N ILE A 82 1.93 -10.70 4.56
CA ILE A 82 1.72 -9.78 5.68
C ILE A 82 2.28 -10.39 6.98
N LYS A 83 3.15 -9.62 7.65
CA LYS A 83 3.63 -9.89 9.01
C LYS A 83 3.38 -8.65 9.85
N GLN A 84 2.47 -8.76 10.82
CA GLN A 84 2.23 -7.69 11.77
C GLN A 84 3.23 -7.80 12.93
N ASN A 85 3.70 -6.65 13.39
CA ASN A 85 4.63 -6.55 14.51
C ASN A 85 4.01 -5.71 15.61
N LEU A 86 4.12 -6.16 16.85
CA LEU A 86 3.77 -5.36 18.03
C LEU A 86 4.96 -4.45 18.35
N LEU A 87 4.75 -3.14 18.22
CA LEU A 87 5.76 -2.12 18.51
C LEU A 87 5.43 -1.45 19.84
N THR A 88 6.47 -1.16 20.64
CA THR A 88 6.34 -0.51 21.94
C THR A 88 7.36 0.62 22.07
N MET A 89 7.17 1.48 23.07
CA MET A 89 8.20 2.47 23.42
C MET A 89 9.42 1.76 24.01
N PRO A 90 10.64 2.34 23.84
CA PRO A 90 11.85 1.76 24.42
C PRO A 90 11.70 1.46 25.91
N GLY A 91 12.10 0.24 26.31
CA GLY A 91 12.06 -0.20 27.70
C GLY A 91 10.73 -0.80 28.18
N GLN A 92 9.67 -0.79 27.36
CA GLN A 92 8.43 -1.47 27.71
C GLN A 92 8.55 -2.98 27.51
N THR A 93 8.02 -3.74 28.46
CA THR A 93 7.92 -5.20 28.39
C THR A 93 6.52 -5.62 27.96
N ILE A 94 6.36 -6.85 27.45
CA ILE A 94 5.04 -7.40 27.09
C ILE A 94 4.05 -7.30 28.26
N SER A 95 4.51 -7.60 29.48
CA SER A 95 3.68 -7.52 30.69
C SER A 95 3.20 -6.11 31.03
N SER A 96 3.84 -5.06 30.51
CA SER A 96 3.47 -3.67 30.75
C SER A 96 2.41 -3.14 29.77
N ILE A 97 2.11 -3.88 28.70
CA ILE A 97 1.17 -3.49 27.66
C ILE A 97 -0.26 -3.71 28.17
N ARG A 98 -1.08 -2.65 28.15
CA ARG A 98 -2.50 -2.70 28.56
C ARG A 98 -3.49 -2.53 27.41
N GLN A 99 -3.05 -1.85 26.35
CA GLN A 99 -3.86 -1.56 25.19
C GLN A 99 -2.95 -1.49 23.97
N GLU A 100 -3.43 -2.03 22.87
CA GLU A 100 -2.83 -1.86 21.55
C GLU A 100 -3.67 -0.87 20.73
N ILE A 101 -3.00 -0.08 19.89
CA ILE A 101 -3.66 0.79 18.91
C ILE A 101 -3.18 0.33 17.55
N LEU A 102 -4.10 -0.23 16.76
CA LEU A 102 -3.89 -0.48 15.34
C LEU A 102 -4.17 0.81 14.59
N ARG A 103 -3.17 1.29 13.84
CA ARG A 103 -3.38 2.33 12.83
C ARG A 103 -3.75 1.62 11.53
N TYR A 104 -4.99 1.79 11.10
CA TYR A 104 -5.50 1.33 9.80
C TYR A 104 -5.11 2.29 8.69
#